data_AF-A0A4U7DB97-F1
#
_entry.id   AF-A0A4U7DB97-F1
#
_cell.length_a   1.000
_cell.length_b   1.000
_cell.length_c   1.000
_cell.angle_alpha   90.00
_cell.angle_beta   90.00
_cell.angle_gamma   90.00
#
_symmetry.space_group_name_H-M   'P 1'
#
loop_
_entity.id
_entity.type
_entity.pdbx_description
1 polymer ?
#
loop_
_entity_poly.entity_id
_entity_poly.type
_entity_poly.pdbx_seq_one_letter_code
_entity_poly.pdbx_strand_id
1 'polypeptide(L)'
;MAEDAAYEDPETGKQSDNVDPRALFANASVNELRFYYRQGPYGGTVVEKPIYDSFKYGFDIEATDPDVDLDQNNRRERIKQFLQQYKEAYIDAKIKARRDGLALLHFQFADAAGSVSEPIQHTRGEGNAVTFQGFQTYSLDNISDDLAESTVAEHTEYDDNQI
;
A
#
# COMPACT_ATOMS: atom_id res chain seq x y z
N MET A 1 7.19 25.01 25.72
CA MET A 1 7.47 23.60 25.38
C MET A 1 6.16 22.89 25.57
N ALA A 2 5.54 22.42 24.49
CA ALA A 2 4.32 21.63 24.59
C ALA A 2 4.69 20.30 25.24
N GLU A 3 3.99 19.92 26.30
CA GLU A 3 4.11 18.59 26.90
C GLU A 3 3.57 17.59 25.88
N ASP A 4 4.45 16.90 25.16
CA ASP A 4 4.08 15.70 24.42
C ASP A 4 3.63 14.67 25.46
N ALA A 5 2.32 14.46 25.55
CA ALA A 5 1.75 13.48 26.46
C ALA A 5 2.31 12.09 26.10
N ALA A 6 3.16 11.55 26.98
CA ALA A 6 3.72 10.22 26.82
C ALA A 6 2.60 9.19 26.70
N TYR A 7 2.68 8.32 25.70
CA TYR A 7 1.72 7.23 25.52
C TYR A 7 1.74 6.32 26.76
N GLU A 8 0.56 6.10 27.34
CA GLU A 8 0.33 5.17 28.44
C GLU A 8 -0.52 4.00 27.93
N ASP A 9 0.01 2.78 28.05
CA ASP A 9 -0.71 1.58 27.63
C ASP A 9 -1.85 1.29 28.64
N PRO A 10 -3.13 1.29 28.22
CA PRO A 10 -4.25 1.05 29.12
C PRO A 10 -4.31 -0.37 29.69
N GLU A 11 -3.64 -1.35 29.08
CA GLU A 11 -3.59 -2.73 29.60
C GLU A 11 -2.52 -2.91 30.69
N THR A 12 -1.44 -2.14 30.62
CA THR A 12 -0.27 -2.33 31.51
C THR A 12 0.00 -1.14 32.44
N GLY A 13 -0.62 0.01 32.19
CA GLY A 13 -0.39 1.27 32.93
C GLY A 13 1.03 1.81 32.78
N LYS A 14 1.77 1.36 31.76
CA LYS A 14 3.17 1.72 31.55
C LYS A 14 3.27 2.89 30.59
N GLN A 15 4.09 3.86 30.96
CA GLN A 15 4.46 5.00 30.12
C GLN A 15 5.73 4.69 29.35
N SER A 16 5.86 5.28 28.14
CA SER A 16 7.05 5.20 27.26
C SER A 16 8.40 5.30 27.99
N ASP A 17 8.48 6.15 29.02
CA ASP A 17 9.72 6.48 29.71
C ASP A 17 9.98 5.64 30.98
N ASN A 18 9.00 4.83 31.40
CA ASN A 18 9.10 3.95 32.55
C ASN A 18 9.78 2.63 32.15
N VAL A 19 11.09 2.67 31.95
CA VAL A 19 11.89 1.46 31.64
C VAL A 19 12.21 0.70 32.94
N ASP A 20 11.30 -0.15 33.39
CA ASP A 20 11.63 -1.15 34.42
C ASP A 20 12.59 -2.20 33.82
N PRO A 21 13.80 -2.39 34.34
CA PRO A 21 14.74 -3.40 33.84
C PRO A 21 14.19 -4.84 33.92
N ARG A 22 13.15 -5.10 34.72
CA ARG A 22 12.44 -6.39 34.72
C ARG A 22 11.43 -6.52 33.58
N ALA A 23 10.92 -5.40 33.05
CA ALA A 23 10.00 -5.39 31.91
C ALA A 23 10.71 -5.73 30.58
N LEU A 24 12.04 -5.61 30.50
CA LEU A 24 12.85 -6.10 29.38
C LEU A 24 12.72 -7.62 29.14
N PHE A 25 12.29 -8.38 30.15
CA PHE A 25 12.03 -9.82 30.07
C PHE A 25 10.54 -10.17 29.96
N ALA A 26 9.66 -9.18 30.02
CA ALA A 26 8.23 -9.41 29.81
C ALA A 26 7.95 -9.51 28.31
N ASN A 27 7.01 -10.39 27.94
CA ASN A 27 6.50 -10.42 26.57
C ASN A 27 5.78 -9.10 26.30
N ALA A 28 6.21 -8.36 25.28
CA ALA A 28 5.56 -7.12 24.88
C ALA A 28 4.10 -7.38 24.48
N SER A 29 3.20 -6.45 24.84
CA SER A 29 1.82 -6.50 24.37
C SER A 29 1.76 -6.29 22.85
N VAL A 30 0.69 -6.73 22.21
CA VAL A 30 0.50 -6.51 20.75
C VAL A 30 0.46 -5.01 20.44
N ASN A 31 -0.05 -4.19 21.36
CA ASN A 31 -0.12 -2.73 21.20
C ASN A 31 1.26 -2.08 21.36
N GLU A 32 2.06 -2.51 22.34
CA GLU A 32 3.46 -2.07 22.48
C GLU A 32 4.28 -2.43 21.24
N LEU A 33 4.13 -3.66 20.71
CA LEU A 33 4.77 -4.06 19.45
C LEU A 33 4.35 -3.16 18.28
N ARG A 34 3.06 -2.84 18.14
CA ARG A 34 2.56 -1.92 17.11
C ARG A 34 3.06 -0.49 17.32
N PHE A 35 3.17 -0.02 18.55
CA PHE A 35 3.70 1.29 18.87
C PHE A 35 5.19 1.37 18.52
N TYR A 36 6.02 0.43 18.99
CA TYR A 36 7.44 0.39 18.63
C TYR A 36 7.67 0.16 17.13
N TYR A 37 6.72 -0.48 16.46
CA TYR A 37 6.72 -0.61 15.02
C TYR A 37 6.44 0.74 14.32
N ARG A 38 5.45 1.51 14.78
CA ARG A 38 5.01 2.77 14.14
C ARG A 38 5.86 3.98 14.53
N GLN A 39 6.25 4.08 15.80
CA GLN A 39 6.89 5.24 16.42
C GLN A 39 8.29 4.93 16.95
N GLY A 40 8.66 3.66 17.08
CA GLY A 40 9.97 3.26 17.60
C GLY A 40 11.08 3.36 16.55
N PRO A 41 12.35 3.54 16.98
CA PRO A 41 13.49 3.75 16.07
C PRO A 41 13.83 2.52 15.20
N TYR A 42 13.31 1.34 15.54
CA TYR A 42 13.65 0.08 14.88
C TYR A 42 12.53 -0.49 13.99
N GLY A 43 11.28 -0.03 14.15
CA GLY A 43 10.12 -0.58 13.47
C GLY A 43 10.20 -0.50 11.94
N GLY A 44 10.42 0.71 11.42
CA GLY A 44 10.64 0.93 9.99
C GLY A 44 11.83 0.12 9.47
N THR A 45 12.92 0.06 10.23
CA THR A 45 14.13 -0.69 9.85
C THR A 45 13.89 -2.18 9.66
N VAL A 46 13.09 -2.83 10.52
CA VAL A 46 12.87 -4.28 10.46
C VAL A 46 12.01 -4.67 9.26
N VAL A 47 11.12 -3.80 8.81
CA VAL A 47 10.14 -4.12 7.76
C VAL A 47 10.53 -3.59 6.40
N GLU A 48 10.98 -2.34 6.36
CA GLU A 48 11.29 -1.67 5.11
C GLU A 48 12.57 -2.25 4.51
N LYS A 49 13.61 -2.48 5.32
CA LYS A 49 14.92 -2.93 4.80
C LYS A 49 14.84 -4.23 4.00
N PRO A 50 14.20 -5.33 4.47
CA PRO A 50 14.12 -6.55 3.66
C PRO A 50 13.43 -6.34 2.31
N ILE A 51 12.44 -5.43 2.26
CA ILE A 51 11.73 -5.11 1.02
C ILE A 51 12.65 -4.31 0.10
N TYR A 52 13.26 -3.22 0.57
CA TYR A 52 14.19 -2.43 -0.25
C TYR A 52 15.41 -3.23 -0.71
N ASP A 53 15.95 -4.10 0.15
CA ASP A 53 17.12 -4.93 -0.16
C ASP A 53 16.82 -5.95 -1.26
N SER A 54 15.58 -6.46 -1.33
CA SER A 54 15.15 -7.36 -2.41
C SER A 54 15.21 -6.73 -3.81
N PHE A 55 15.19 -5.40 -3.91
CA PHE A 55 15.27 -4.66 -5.17
C PHE A 55 16.58 -3.88 -5.34
N LYS A 56 17.57 -4.09 -4.47
CA LYS A 56 18.84 -3.34 -4.46
C LYS A 56 19.66 -3.58 -5.73
N TYR A 57 19.62 -4.79 -6.27
CA TYR A 57 20.38 -5.19 -7.46
C TYR A 57 19.59 -5.06 -8.77
N GLY A 58 18.39 -4.46 -8.72
CA GLY A 58 17.53 -4.32 -9.89
C GLY A 58 16.83 -5.63 -10.27
N PHE A 59 16.53 -5.76 -11.56
CA PHE A 59 15.79 -6.88 -12.13
C PHE A 59 16.56 -7.47 -13.30
N ASP A 60 16.58 -8.80 -13.39
CA ASP A 60 16.91 -9.49 -14.62
C ASP A 60 15.63 -10.07 -15.24
N ILE A 61 15.55 -10.05 -16.57
CA ILE A 61 14.37 -10.50 -17.31
C ILE A 61 14.80 -11.64 -18.21
N GLU A 62 14.39 -12.83 -17.80
CA GLU A 62 14.62 -14.07 -18.54
C GLU A 62 13.33 -14.47 -19.26
N ALA A 63 13.46 -14.98 -20.49
CA ALA A 63 12.36 -15.61 -21.19
C ALA A 63 12.19 -17.03 -20.67
N THR A 64 11.03 -17.34 -20.10
CA THR A 64 10.70 -18.72 -19.70
C THR A 64 10.39 -19.59 -20.91
N ASP A 65 9.86 -18.97 -21.98
CA ASP A 65 9.49 -19.63 -23.23
C ASP A 65 10.60 -19.39 -24.28
N PRO A 66 11.17 -20.45 -24.88
CA PRO A 66 12.20 -20.31 -25.91
C PRO A 66 11.71 -19.57 -27.17
N ASP A 67 10.40 -19.53 -27.43
CA ASP A 67 9.82 -18.86 -28.60
C ASP A 67 9.64 -17.34 -28.38
N VAL A 68 9.87 -16.85 -27.15
CA VAL A 68 9.75 -15.43 -26.82
C VAL A 68 11.09 -14.72 -26.98
N ASP A 69 11.23 -14.01 -28.11
CA ASP A 69 12.33 -13.09 -28.31
C ASP A 69 12.10 -11.79 -27.52
N LEU A 70 12.98 -11.53 -26.55
CA LEU A 70 12.93 -10.32 -25.70
C LEU A 70 13.53 -9.10 -26.38
N ASP A 71 14.35 -9.29 -27.42
CA ASP A 71 15.02 -8.20 -28.13
C ASP A 71 14.17 -7.67 -29.30
N GLN A 72 13.15 -8.44 -29.73
CA GLN A 72 12.14 -7.95 -30.67
C GLN A 72 11.33 -6.78 -30.11
N ASN A 73 11.11 -5.76 -30.93
CA ASN A 73 10.25 -4.60 -30.66
C ASN A 73 10.56 -3.89 -29.32
N ASN A 74 11.84 -3.87 -28.90
CA ASN A 74 12.28 -3.31 -27.62
C ASN A 74 11.50 -3.88 -26.42
N ARG A 75 11.04 -5.14 -26.51
CA ARG A 75 10.18 -5.75 -25.50
C ARG A 75 10.84 -5.78 -24.13
N ARG A 76 12.14 -6.13 -24.07
CA ARG A 76 12.92 -6.11 -22.83
C ARG A 76 12.93 -4.73 -22.17
N GLU A 77 13.13 -3.67 -22.94
CA GLU A 77 13.15 -2.29 -22.42
C GLU A 77 11.77 -1.86 -21.92
N ARG A 78 10.71 -2.19 -22.66
CA ARG A 78 9.32 -1.91 -22.24
C ARG A 78 8.97 -2.61 -20.93
N ILE A 79 9.37 -3.87 -20.78
CA ILE A 79 9.16 -4.62 -19.52
C ILE A 79 9.98 -3.98 -18.40
N LYS A 80 11.25 -3.59 -18.64
CA LYS A 80 12.06 -2.88 -17.63
C LYS A 80 11.40 -1.57 -17.18
N GLN A 81 10.91 -0.77 -18.11
CA GLN A 81 10.20 0.48 -17.80
C GLN A 81 8.95 0.23 -16.96
N PHE A 82 8.14 -0.77 -17.34
CA PHE A 82 6.98 -1.18 -16.57
C PHE A 82 7.35 -1.66 -15.16
N LEU A 83 8.36 -2.53 -15.03
CA LEU A 83 8.83 -3.02 -13.73
C LEU A 83 9.37 -1.90 -12.85
N GLN A 84 10.01 -0.90 -13.43
CA GLN A 84 10.50 0.27 -12.70
C GLN A 84 9.33 1.10 -12.13
N GLN A 85 8.27 1.30 -12.91
CA GLN A 85 7.05 1.98 -12.43
C GLN A 85 6.31 1.14 -11.37
N TYR A 86 6.24 -0.17 -11.58
CA TYR A 86 5.60 -1.11 -10.66
C TYR A 86 6.34 -1.23 -9.33
N LYS A 87 7.68 -1.15 -9.36
CA LYS A 87 8.55 -1.34 -8.19
C LYS A 87 8.13 -0.46 -7.01
N GLU A 88 7.94 0.84 -7.24
CA GLU A 88 7.62 1.79 -6.18
C GLU A 88 6.26 1.46 -5.56
N ALA A 89 5.22 1.32 -6.39
CA ALA A 89 3.88 0.97 -5.92
C ALA A 89 3.83 -0.37 -5.17
N TYR A 90 4.60 -1.36 -5.61
CA TYR A 90 4.69 -2.66 -4.95
C TYR A 90 5.43 -2.59 -3.61
N ILE A 91 6.55 -1.87 -3.54
CA ILE A 91 7.30 -1.66 -2.30
C ILE A 91 6.39 -1.01 -1.27
N ASP A 92 5.69 0.05 -1.64
CA ASP A 92 4.78 0.77 -0.76
C ASP A 92 3.65 -0.14 -0.28
N ALA A 93 2.99 -0.85 -1.20
CA ALA A 93 1.95 -1.81 -0.84
C ALA A 93 2.45 -2.90 0.10
N LYS A 94 3.67 -3.42 -0.09
CA LYS A 94 4.25 -4.45 0.80
C LYS A 94 4.64 -3.90 2.16
N ILE A 95 5.18 -2.68 2.24
CA ILE A 95 5.47 -2.02 3.50
C ILE A 95 4.16 -1.80 4.27
N LYS A 96 3.15 -1.23 3.62
CA LYS A 96 1.81 -0.99 4.21
C LYS A 96 1.14 -2.28 4.66
N ALA A 97 1.16 -3.33 3.84
CA ALA A 97 0.60 -4.64 4.21
C ALA A 97 1.29 -5.25 5.43
N ARG A 98 2.62 -5.08 5.58
CA ARG A 98 3.34 -5.55 6.77
C ARG A 98 3.11 -4.69 8.00
N ARG A 99 2.86 -3.38 7.83
CA ARG A 99 2.64 -2.42 8.92
C ARG A 99 1.23 -2.49 9.47
N ASP A 100 0.25 -2.49 8.58
CA ASP A 100 -1.16 -2.34 8.91
C ASP A 100 -1.94 -3.66 8.76
N GLY A 101 -1.32 -4.68 8.16
CA GLY A 101 -1.90 -6.02 7.99
C GLY A 101 -2.63 -6.21 6.65
N LEU A 102 -3.05 -5.12 6.00
CA LEU A 102 -3.69 -5.15 4.68
C LEU A 102 -3.28 -3.94 3.83
N ALA A 103 -2.92 -4.22 2.58
CA ALA A 103 -2.84 -3.22 1.52
C ALA A 103 -3.23 -3.87 0.19
N LEU A 104 -3.92 -3.13 -0.66
CA LEU A 104 -4.36 -3.54 -1.99
C LEU A 104 -3.63 -2.71 -3.04
N LEU A 105 -2.95 -3.39 -3.96
CA LEU A 105 -2.35 -2.79 -5.14
C LEU A 105 -3.30 -2.96 -6.32
N HIS A 106 -3.87 -1.85 -6.78
CA HIS A 106 -4.85 -1.80 -7.86
C HIS A 106 -4.18 -1.41 -9.17
N PHE A 107 -4.37 -2.23 -10.20
CA PHE A 107 -3.92 -1.96 -11.55
C PHE A 107 -5.01 -1.19 -12.29
N GLN A 108 -4.70 0.04 -12.73
CA GLN A 108 -5.66 0.89 -13.40
C GLN A 108 -5.51 0.78 -14.91
N PHE A 109 -6.63 0.53 -15.57
CA PHE A 109 -6.73 0.48 -17.01
C PHE A 109 -7.88 1.38 -17.46
N ALA A 110 -7.63 2.25 -18.44
CA ALA A 110 -8.69 2.95 -19.14
C ALA A 110 -9.25 2.02 -20.21
N ASP A 111 -10.53 1.72 -20.10
CA ASP A 111 -11.28 1.00 -21.12
C ASP A 111 -11.90 2.00 -22.11
N ALA A 112 -12.03 1.58 -23.36
CA ALA A 112 -12.70 2.33 -24.42
C ALA A 112 -14.22 2.07 -24.45
N ALA A 113 -14.72 1.17 -23.59
CA ALA A 113 -16.14 0.93 -23.39
C ALA A 113 -16.89 2.21 -22.97
N GLY A 114 -18.06 2.46 -23.57
CA GLY A 114 -18.89 3.63 -23.28
C GLY A 114 -19.71 3.49 -22.00
N SER A 115 -19.79 2.28 -21.44
CA SER A 115 -20.55 1.95 -20.25
C SER A 115 -19.95 0.73 -19.53
N VAL A 116 -20.13 0.68 -18.21
CA VAL A 116 -19.77 -0.47 -17.36
C VAL A 116 -20.50 -1.76 -17.71
N SER A 117 -21.61 -1.66 -18.46
CA SER A 117 -22.38 -2.80 -18.95
C SER A 117 -21.79 -3.41 -20.23
N GLU A 118 -20.90 -2.70 -20.91
CA GLU A 118 -20.24 -3.19 -22.12
C GLU A 118 -19.03 -4.05 -21.75
N PRO A 119 -18.77 -5.14 -22.48
CA PRO A 119 -17.56 -5.94 -22.26
C PRO A 119 -16.32 -5.12 -22.63
N ILE A 120 -15.23 -5.35 -21.90
CA ILE A 120 -13.94 -4.72 -22.15
C ILE A 120 -13.53 -4.94 -23.60
N GLN A 121 -13.28 -3.86 -24.33
CA GLN A 121 -12.97 -3.97 -25.75
C GLN A 121 -11.56 -4.56 -25.94
N HIS A 122 -11.49 -5.73 -26.58
CA HIS A 122 -10.21 -6.35 -26.92
C HIS A 122 -9.56 -5.65 -28.12
N THR A 123 -8.23 -5.50 -28.05
CA THR A 123 -7.40 -5.01 -29.15
C THR A 123 -7.42 -5.96 -30.34
N ARG A 124 -8.25 -5.66 -31.34
CA ARG A 124 -7.98 -6.06 -32.74
C ARG A 124 -7.34 -4.88 -33.47
N GLY A 125 -6.07 -4.62 -33.20
CA GLY A 125 -5.26 -3.61 -33.91
C GLY A 125 -4.91 -2.34 -33.10
N GLU A 126 -3.95 -1.59 -33.63
CA GLU A 126 -3.50 -0.28 -33.14
C GLU A 126 -4.64 0.75 -33.28
N GLY A 127 -5.40 1.01 -32.21
CA GLY A 127 -6.33 2.15 -32.24
C GLY A 127 -7.39 2.25 -31.14
N ASN A 128 -7.92 1.13 -30.61
CA ASN A 128 -9.04 1.17 -29.64
C ASN A 128 -8.76 0.30 -28.41
N ALA A 129 -7.60 0.51 -27.79
CA ALA A 129 -7.03 -0.39 -26.81
C ALA A 129 -7.28 0.06 -25.37
N VAL A 130 -7.63 -0.90 -24.50
CA VAL A 130 -7.43 -0.79 -23.06
C VAL A 130 -6.02 -0.26 -22.79
N THR A 131 -5.93 0.92 -22.19
CA THR A 131 -4.66 1.60 -21.95
C THR A 131 -4.32 1.54 -20.47
N PHE A 132 -3.15 1.02 -20.12
CA PHE A 132 -2.68 1.03 -18.74
C PHE A 132 -2.47 2.48 -18.27
N GLN A 133 -3.12 2.85 -17.17
CA GLN A 133 -3.10 4.21 -16.61
C GLN A 133 -2.12 4.34 -15.45
N GLY A 134 -1.89 3.26 -14.69
CA GLY A 134 -0.97 3.29 -13.56
C GLY A 134 -1.36 2.33 -12.44
N PHE A 135 -0.80 2.62 -11.26
CA PHE A 135 -1.00 1.85 -10.04
C PHE A 135 -1.59 2.74 -8.96
N GLN A 136 -2.54 2.22 -8.19
CA GLN A 136 -3.04 2.86 -6.99
C GLN A 136 -2.93 1.89 -5.80
N THR A 137 -2.42 2.37 -4.68
CA THR A 137 -2.29 1.57 -3.45
C THR A 137 -3.35 2.03 -2.45
N TYR A 138 -4.18 1.09 -1.99
CA TYR A 138 -5.14 1.32 -0.91
C TYR A 138 -4.64 0.63 0.36
N SER A 139 -4.39 1.39 1.41
CA SER A 139 -4.13 0.86 2.76
C SER A 139 -5.36 1.04 3.66
N LEU A 140 -5.38 0.37 4.81
CA LEU A 140 -6.46 0.52 5.79
C LEU A 140 -6.69 1.99 6.21
N ASP A 141 -5.60 2.77 6.35
CA ASP A 141 -5.67 4.20 6.62
C ASP A 141 -6.54 4.92 5.54
N ASN A 142 -6.17 4.76 4.26
CA ASN A 142 -6.86 5.38 3.13
C ASN A 142 -8.29 4.89 2.95
N ILE A 143 -8.55 3.60 3.17
CA ILE A 143 -9.91 3.04 3.07
C ILE A 143 -10.79 3.62 4.18
N SER A 144 -10.25 3.81 5.39
CA SER A 144 -11.00 4.41 6.50
C SER A 144 -11.29 5.88 6.25
N ASP A 145 -10.33 6.60 5.65
CA ASP A 145 -10.48 8.02 5.33
C ASP A 145 -11.45 8.23 4.16
N ASP A 146 -11.36 7.44 3.07
CA ASP A 146 -12.32 7.49 1.95
C ASP A 146 -13.74 7.09 2.40
N LEU A 147 -13.88 6.11 3.30
CA LEU A 147 -15.19 5.76 3.88
C LEU A 147 -15.72 6.87 4.79
N ALA A 148 -14.86 7.47 5.63
CA ALA A 148 -15.23 8.56 6.52
C ALA A 148 -15.62 9.82 5.73
N GLU A 149 -14.91 10.15 4.66
CA GLU A 149 -15.25 11.27 3.78
C GLU A 149 -16.54 10.99 2.99
N SER A 150 -16.75 9.76 2.51
CA SER A 150 -18.00 9.40 1.82
C SER A 150 -19.24 9.39 2.74
N THR A 151 -19.08 9.02 4.02
CA THR A 151 -20.20 9.06 5.00
C THR A 151 -20.51 10.48 5.47
N VAL A 152 -19.56 11.41 5.43
CA VAL A 152 -19.82 12.84 5.69
C VAL A 152 -20.51 13.53 4.50
N ALA A 153 -20.25 13.06 3.27
CA ALA A 153 -20.88 13.59 2.07
C ALA A 153 -22.35 13.15 1.87
N GLU A 154 -22.80 12.03 2.44
CA GLU A 154 -24.18 11.51 2.27
C GLU A 154 -25.18 11.93 3.36
N HIS A 155 -24.76 12.64 4.42
CA HIS A 155 -25.64 12.96 5.57
C HIS A 155 -25.64 14.42 6.05
N THR A 156 -25.52 15.40 5.14
CA THR A 156 -25.61 16.84 5.50
C THR A 156 -26.81 17.60 4.91
N GLU A 157 -27.89 16.92 4.53
CA GLU A 157 -29.21 17.56 4.44
C GLU A 157 -30.11 17.06 5.58
N TYR A 158 -30.13 17.83 6.66
CA TYR A 158 -31.07 17.68 7.76
C TYR A 158 -32.42 18.30 7.33
N ASP A 159 -33.44 17.47 7.10
CA ASP A 159 -34.80 17.92 6.79
C ASP A 159 -35.55 18.19 8.10
N ASP A 160 -35.64 19.47 8.48
CA ASP A 160 -36.32 19.95 9.70
C ASP A 160 -37.85 19.66 9.71
N ASN A 161 -38.44 19.12 8.64
CA ASN A 161 -39.89 18.88 8.53
C ASN A 161 -40.35 17.43 8.75
N GLN A 162 -39.49 16.51 9.20
CA GLN A 162 -39.90 15.14 9.57
C GLN A 162 -40.21 15.00 11.07
N ILE A 163 -41.27 15.67 11.56
CA ILE A 163 -42.06 15.23 12.73
C ILE A 163 -43.55 15.42 12.43
#